data_AF-A0A4R6L4Y1-F1
#
_entry.id   AF-A0A4R6L4Y1-F1
#
_cell.length_a   1.000
_cell.length_b   1.000
_cell.length_c   1.000
_cell.angle_alpha   90.00
_cell.angle_beta   90.00
_cell.angle_gamma   90.00
#
_symmetry.space_group_name_H-M   'P 1'
#
loop_
_entity.id
_entity.type
_entity.pdbx_description
1 polymer ?
#
loop_
_entity_poly.entity_id
_entity_poly.type
_entity_poly.pdbx_seq_one_letter_code
_entity_poly.pdbx_strand_id
1 'polypeptide(L)'
;SQADADAQAQAEINTNGQAYANANAKCTFWNVFKNQLITRNNCVVGGSPESVYYNVPAGRYFSNTSQTDADAQAQTEIDSNGQSYANATAKCTFWNIAKNQLFTRNNCAVGGSPESIYYNVPPGKYFSKISQADANAQAQTEIDTNGQSYANATAKCTFWNVAKSQLIARNNCAAGGTPESINYNVPAGRYFSNTSQADADTQAQTEINTNGQSYVNATAKCTFLNVSKNQLFTRNNCAAGGTPESVNYNVPAGKYSSNVSQTDADTQAQAEIDTNGQTYANATAKCTYWNVAKSQAFIRNNCTSDSSPGSALYSVSAGKYFSYTSQADADAKAQTDINTNGQAFANATAKCTFYSIPISGTFTRTNCASGNVGSDVSFSQAYGASTSTNSQEEADSLALTKFNTDGQNNANSIGVCTPSGPVYTCDYTYSAASLKMTLFAYCSTANHPAVTFNFIITYLSTANKLLTLRRSIVLGANQLSASLILTVGGVNGTQHAELEGPVQ
;
A
#
# COMPACT_ATOMS: atom_id res chain seq x y z
N SER A 1 -90.44 16.26 168.47
CA SER A 1 -89.77 17.58 168.57
C SER A 1 -89.66 18.19 167.16
N GLN A 2 -89.35 19.48 166.99
CA GLN A 2 -89.08 20.03 165.64
C GLN A 2 -88.00 19.22 164.91
N ALA A 3 -87.01 18.70 165.67
CA ALA A 3 -85.99 17.82 165.13
C ALA A 3 -86.53 16.50 164.53
N ASP A 4 -87.65 15.97 165.03
CA ASP A 4 -88.29 14.77 164.44
C ASP A 4 -89.01 15.09 163.13
N ALA A 5 -89.60 16.28 163.01
CA ALA A 5 -90.24 16.73 161.76
C ALA A 5 -89.19 17.04 160.68
N ASP A 6 -88.08 17.68 161.06
CA ASP A 6 -86.96 17.93 160.15
C ASP A 6 -86.28 16.62 159.73
N ALA A 7 -86.17 15.64 160.64
CA ALA A 7 -85.66 14.31 160.30
C ALA A 7 -86.57 13.54 159.32
N GLN A 8 -87.90 13.66 159.46
CA GLN A 8 -88.85 13.07 158.50
C GLN A 8 -88.80 13.77 157.13
N ALA A 9 -88.70 15.10 157.08
CA ALA A 9 -88.54 15.83 155.82
C ALA A 9 -87.20 15.52 155.14
N GLN A 10 -86.11 15.41 155.90
CA GLN A 10 -84.81 14.98 155.37
C GLN A 10 -84.83 13.52 154.91
N ALA A 11 -85.59 12.65 155.57
CA ALA A 11 -85.82 11.28 155.11
C ALA A 11 -86.61 11.25 153.79
N GLU A 12 -87.61 12.11 153.61
CA GLU A 12 -88.34 12.27 152.35
C GLU A 12 -87.40 12.75 151.21
N ILE A 13 -86.54 13.73 151.47
CA ILE A 13 -85.54 14.22 150.49
C ILE A 13 -84.50 13.13 150.19
N ASN A 14 -84.00 12.40 151.19
CA ASN A 14 -82.97 11.38 150.99
C ASN A 14 -83.54 10.11 150.31
N THR A 15 -84.80 9.78 150.58
CA THR A 15 -85.48 8.59 150.02
C THR A 15 -86.03 8.89 148.62
N ASN A 16 -86.66 10.05 148.42
CA ASN A 16 -87.42 10.38 147.21
C ASN A 16 -86.80 11.51 146.37
N GLY A 17 -85.84 12.27 146.89
CA GLY A 17 -85.21 13.38 146.16
C GLY A 17 -84.42 12.95 144.92
N GLN A 18 -83.72 11.81 144.97
CA GLN A 18 -83.07 11.24 143.78
C GLN A 18 -84.11 10.77 142.74
N ALA A 19 -85.24 10.23 143.18
CA ALA A 19 -86.33 9.82 142.28
C ALA A 19 -86.99 11.06 141.63
N TYR A 20 -87.20 12.14 142.38
CA TYR A 20 -87.73 13.40 141.86
C TYR A 20 -86.76 14.07 140.87
N ALA A 21 -85.45 14.09 141.17
CA ALA A 21 -84.43 14.60 140.26
C ALA A 21 -84.37 13.76 138.97
N ASN A 22 -84.39 12.42 139.07
CA ASN A 22 -84.42 11.55 137.89
C ASN A 22 -85.70 11.70 137.05
N ALA A 23 -86.82 12.10 137.66
CA ALA A 23 -88.09 12.33 136.96
C ALA A 23 -88.25 13.73 136.35
N ASN A 24 -87.54 14.75 136.88
CA ASN A 24 -87.74 16.15 136.51
C ASN A 24 -86.50 16.87 135.95
N ALA A 25 -85.29 16.37 136.21
CA ALA A 25 -84.08 16.91 135.61
C ALA A 25 -83.92 16.34 134.19
N LYS A 26 -83.65 17.22 133.22
CA LYS A 26 -83.30 16.82 131.86
C LYS A 26 -81.79 16.86 131.70
N CYS A 27 -81.21 15.78 131.22
CA CYS A 27 -79.81 15.77 130.80
C CYS A 27 -79.68 16.54 129.48
N THR A 28 -78.72 17.46 129.40
CA THR A 28 -78.35 18.14 128.15
C THR A 28 -77.10 17.49 127.59
N PHE A 29 -77.21 16.96 126.37
CA PHE A 29 -76.12 16.32 125.63
C PHE A 29 -75.66 17.26 124.53
N TRP A 30 -74.34 17.36 124.31
CA TRP A 30 -73.73 18.26 123.33
C TRP A 30 -73.08 17.44 122.23
N ASN A 31 -73.19 17.83 120.96
CA ASN A 31 -72.58 17.08 119.87
C ASN A 31 -71.06 16.94 120.07
N VAL A 32 -70.52 15.77 119.73
CA VAL A 32 -69.06 15.62 119.55
C VAL A 32 -68.63 16.24 118.22
N PHE A 33 -67.32 16.46 118.04
CA PHE A 33 -66.78 16.93 116.77
C PHE A 33 -67.21 15.98 115.63
N LYS A 34 -67.81 16.55 114.58
CA LYS A 34 -68.17 15.81 113.37
C LYS A 34 -67.45 16.44 112.19
N ASN A 35 -66.94 15.61 111.29
CA ASN A 35 -66.44 16.06 110.00
C ASN A 35 -66.83 15.09 108.89
N GLN A 36 -66.80 15.59 107.67
CA GLN A 36 -66.97 14.76 106.48
C GLN A 36 -66.11 15.30 105.36
N LEU A 37 -65.42 14.40 104.66
CA LEU A 37 -64.72 14.73 103.43
C LEU A 37 -65.74 14.76 102.29
N ILE A 38 -65.94 15.93 101.70
CA ILE A 38 -66.97 16.15 100.69
C ILE A 38 -66.28 16.57 99.38
N THR A 39 -66.56 15.81 98.33
CA THR A 39 -66.06 16.09 96.98
C THR A 39 -66.94 17.14 96.32
N ARG A 40 -66.31 18.16 95.73
CA ARG A 40 -67.01 19.12 94.88
C ARG A 40 -67.70 18.38 93.73
N ASN A 41 -68.99 18.65 93.47
CA ASN A 41 -69.75 17.92 92.46
C ASN A 41 -70.21 18.78 91.28
N ASN A 42 -69.88 20.07 91.28
CA ASN A 42 -70.26 21.03 90.23
C ASN A 42 -69.06 21.47 89.36
N CYS A 43 -68.06 20.61 89.18
CA CYS A 43 -67.02 20.85 88.17
C CYS A 43 -67.62 20.75 86.77
N VAL A 44 -67.28 21.70 85.90
CA VAL A 44 -67.63 21.60 84.47
C VAL A 44 -66.90 20.43 83.81
N VAL A 45 -67.41 19.97 82.65
CA VAL A 45 -66.89 18.79 81.93
C VAL A 45 -65.36 18.87 81.75
N GLY A 46 -64.66 17.80 82.14
CA GLY A 46 -63.20 17.69 82.06
C GLY A 46 -62.43 18.15 83.30
N GLY A 47 -63.11 18.64 84.35
CA GLY A 47 -62.50 18.99 85.63
C GLY A 47 -62.55 17.86 86.65
N SER A 48 -61.40 17.49 87.19
CA SER A 48 -61.29 16.57 88.32
C SER A 48 -61.56 17.33 89.62
N PRO A 49 -62.58 16.95 90.41
CA PRO A 49 -62.93 17.65 91.64
C PRO A 49 -61.97 17.33 92.78
N GLU A 50 -61.65 18.35 93.58
CA GLU A 50 -61.02 18.17 94.89
C GLU A 50 -62.07 17.88 95.97
N SER A 51 -61.59 17.29 97.08
CA SER A 51 -62.40 17.08 98.27
C SER A 51 -61.92 17.99 99.41
N VAL A 52 -62.86 18.52 100.20
CA VAL A 52 -62.57 19.36 101.36
C VAL A 52 -63.34 18.85 102.57
N TYR A 53 -62.78 19.03 103.77
CA TYR A 53 -63.48 18.70 105.01
C TYR A 53 -64.48 19.80 105.37
N TYR A 54 -65.74 19.43 105.63
CA TYR A 54 -66.67 20.26 106.37
C TYR A 54 -66.61 19.86 107.85
N ASN A 55 -66.34 20.83 108.72
CA ASN A 55 -66.12 20.58 110.15
C ASN A 55 -67.22 21.22 110.98
N VAL A 56 -67.86 20.43 111.83
CA VAL A 56 -68.77 20.89 112.88
C VAL A 56 -68.07 20.72 114.23
N PRO A 57 -67.67 21.83 114.89
CA PRO A 57 -67.03 21.79 116.21
C PRO A 57 -67.89 21.06 117.25
N ALA A 58 -67.25 20.46 118.25
CA ALA A 58 -67.95 19.93 119.42
C ALA A 58 -68.67 21.07 120.18
N GLY A 59 -69.84 20.79 120.73
CA GLY A 59 -70.61 21.77 121.51
C GLY A 59 -71.40 22.80 120.70
N ARG A 60 -71.54 22.64 119.38
CA ARG A 60 -72.34 23.53 118.52
C ARG A 60 -73.85 23.27 118.63
N TYR A 61 -74.24 22.01 118.77
CA TYR A 61 -75.62 21.55 118.91
C TYR A 61 -75.80 20.85 120.25
N PHE A 62 -76.99 20.98 120.83
CA PHE A 62 -77.37 20.27 122.05
C PHE A 62 -78.75 19.62 121.92
N SER A 63 -78.97 18.55 122.66
CA SER A 63 -80.25 17.86 122.77
C SER A 63 -80.54 17.52 124.22
N ASN A 64 -81.81 17.60 124.62
CA ASN A 64 -82.28 17.11 125.91
C ASN A 64 -82.77 15.65 125.84
N THR A 65 -82.60 15.00 124.69
CA THR A 65 -83.05 13.63 124.40
C THR A 65 -81.90 12.64 124.51
N SER A 66 -80.80 12.85 123.78
CA SER A 66 -79.62 11.99 123.82
C SER A 66 -78.39 12.62 123.13
N GLN A 67 -77.22 12.04 123.39
CA GLN A 67 -75.98 12.33 122.64
C GLN A 67 -76.15 12.09 121.14
N THR A 68 -76.85 11.01 120.77
CA THR A 68 -77.11 10.64 119.38
C THR A 68 -77.94 11.70 118.66
N ASP A 69 -78.90 12.32 119.34
CA ASP A 69 -79.74 13.37 118.77
C ASP A 69 -78.94 14.69 118.56
N ALA A 70 -78.11 15.09 119.52
CA ALA A 70 -77.21 16.23 119.33
C ALA A 70 -76.18 16.00 118.19
N ASP A 71 -75.62 14.79 118.11
CA ASP A 71 -74.76 14.36 117.01
C ASP A 71 -75.49 14.31 115.66
N ALA A 72 -76.77 13.91 115.65
CA ALA A 72 -77.59 13.87 114.43
C ALA A 72 -77.90 15.28 113.91
N GLN A 73 -78.10 16.26 114.79
CA GLN A 73 -78.23 17.67 114.39
C GLN A 73 -76.93 18.21 113.77
N ALA A 74 -75.78 17.87 114.37
CA ALA A 74 -74.46 18.19 113.79
C ALA A 74 -74.25 17.53 112.42
N GLN A 75 -74.66 16.26 112.26
CA GLN A 75 -74.63 15.58 110.97
C GLN A 75 -75.60 16.20 109.95
N THR A 76 -76.78 16.62 110.39
CA THR A 76 -77.77 17.31 109.53
C THR A 76 -77.21 18.61 108.95
N GLU A 77 -76.39 19.35 109.71
CA GLU A 77 -75.68 20.52 109.18
C GLU A 77 -74.71 20.13 108.06
N ILE A 78 -73.92 19.07 108.27
CA ILE A 78 -72.98 18.56 107.27
C ILE A 78 -73.74 18.14 106.01
N ASP A 79 -74.84 17.40 106.16
CA ASP A 79 -75.65 16.91 105.04
C ASP A 79 -76.31 18.07 104.26
N SER A 80 -76.75 19.12 104.98
CA SER A 80 -77.44 20.27 104.38
C SER A 80 -76.49 21.28 103.72
N ASN A 81 -75.36 21.57 104.36
CA ASN A 81 -74.48 22.67 103.97
C ASN A 81 -73.15 22.21 103.36
N GLY A 82 -72.74 20.97 103.65
CA GLY A 82 -71.44 20.44 103.29
C GLY A 82 -71.18 20.43 101.79
N GLN A 83 -72.17 20.07 100.97
CA GLN A 83 -72.02 20.10 99.51
C GLN A 83 -71.90 21.53 98.96
N SER A 84 -72.66 22.48 99.50
CA SER A 84 -72.57 23.89 99.11
C SER A 84 -71.19 24.47 99.46
N TYR A 85 -70.69 24.18 100.65
CA TYR A 85 -69.35 24.54 101.09
C TYR A 85 -68.26 23.94 100.19
N ALA A 86 -68.35 22.63 99.87
CA ALA A 86 -67.41 21.99 98.96
C ALA A 86 -67.45 22.62 97.55
N ASN A 87 -68.63 22.95 97.05
CA ASN A 87 -68.81 23.62 95.76
C ASN A 87 -68.26 25.05 95.73
N ALA A 88 -68.21 25.74 96.87
CA ALA A 88 -67.64 27.08 97.00
C ALA A 88 -66.12 27.08 97.23
N THR A 89 -65.59 26.11 97.96
CA THR A 89 -64.21 26.17 98.51
C THR A 89 -63.23 25.18 97.87
N ALA A 90 -63.67 23.97 97.49
CA ALA A 90 -62.80 23.02 96.79
C ALA A 90 -62.63 23.42 95.33
N LYS A 91 -61.47 23.12 94.74
CA LYS A 91 -61.15 23.51 93.36
C LYS A 91 -61.42 22.37 92.37
N CYS A 92 -61.50 22.72 91.09
CA CYS A 92 -61.47 21.76 89.99
C CYS A 92 -60.08 21.83 89.33
N THR A 93 -59.49 20.68 89.01
CA THR A 93 -58.23 20.60 88.27
C THR A 93 -58.50 20.07 86.88
N PHE A 94 -58.09 20.80 85.86
CA PHE A 94 -58.26 20.43 84.47
C PHE A 94 -56.90 20.09 83.89
N TRP A 95 -56.82 18.96 83.19
CA TRP A 95 -55.59 18.50 82.55
C TRP A 95 -55.66 18.71 81.04
N ASN A 96 -54.51 18.96 80.40
CA ASN A 96 -54.46 19.02 78.95
C ASN A 96 -54.78 17.64 78.34
N ILE A 97 -55.45 17.65 77.20
CA ILE A 97 -55.52 16.48 76.32
C ILE A 97 -54.23 16.39 75.49
N ALA A 98 -54.05 15.28 74.79
CA ALA A 98 -52.95 15.13 73.85
C ALA A 98 -52.99 16.28 72.82
N LYS A 99 -51.86 16.95 72.64
CA LYS A 99 -51.68 17.98 71.62
C LYS A 99 -50.48 17.61 70.76
N ASN A 100 -50.60 17.81 69.45
CA ASN A 100 -49.51 17.61 68.52
C ASN A 100 -49.62 18.60 67.37
N GLN A 101 -48.48 18.85 66.73
CA GLN A 101 -48.40 19.65 65.52
C GLN A 101 -47.24 19.16 64.67
N LEU A 102 -47.43 19.20 63.36
CA LEU A 102 -46.41 18.82 62.37
C LEU A 102 -45.52 20.03 62.10
N PHE A 103 -44.21 19.84 62.20
CA PHE A 103 -43.22 20.87 61.87
C PHE A 103 -42.31 20.35 60.76
N THR A 104 -42.15 21.16 59.72
CA THR A 104 -41.18 20.92 58.66
C THR A 104 -39.85 21.55 59.06
N ARG A 105 -38.77 20.79 58.96
CA ARG A 105 -37.42 21.35 59.16
C ARG A 105 -37.18 22.49 58.17
N ASN A 106 -36.75 23.65 58.65
CA ASN A 106 -36.65 24.85 57.82
C ASN A 106 -35.21 25.40 57.70
N ASN A 107 -34.23 24.68 58.24
CA ASN A 107 -32.81 25.04 58.22
C ASN A 107 -31.97 24.07 57.37
N CYS A 108 -32.55 23.47 56.32
CA CYS A 108 -31.78 22.68 55.36
C CYS A 108 -30.88 23.60 54.52
N ALA A 109 -29.66 23.15 54.22
CA ALA A 109 -28.80 23.82 53.25
C ALA A 109 -29.43 23.81 51.84
N VAL A 110 -28.97 24.71 50.97
CA VAL A 110 -29.49 24.84 49.60
C VAL A 110 -29.49 23.48 48.89
N GLY A 111 -30.60 23.13 48.24
CA GLY A 111 -30.79 21.85 47.54
C GLY A 111 -31.25 20.67 48.42
N GLY A 112 -31.35 20.86 49.75
CA GLY A 112 -31.90 19.86 50.65
C GLY A 112 -33.42 19.87 50.70
N SER A 113 -34.04 18.69 50.57
CA SER A 113 -35.47 18.50 50.76
C SER A 113 -35.76 18.21 52.24
N PRO A 114 -36.58 19.04 52.93
CA PRO A 114 -36.82 18.88 54.37
C PRO A 114 -37.84 17.79 54.68
N GLU A 115 -37.59 17.04 55.75
CA GLU A 115 -38.55 16.14 56.38
C GLU A 115 -39.47 16.90 57.36
N SER A 116 -40.67 16.36 57.59
CA SER A 116 -41.60 16.87 58.61
C SER A 116 -41.77 15.85 59.73
N ILE A 117 -41.80 16.32 60.97
CA ILE A 117 -41.94 15.48 62.17
C ILE A 117 -42.96 16.08 63.15
N TYR A 118 -43.67 15.22 63.88
CA TYR A 118 -44.62 15.65 64.90
C TYR A 118 -43.90 15.99 66.21
N TYR A 119 -44.25 17.14 66.81
CA TYR A 119 -43.96 17.40 68.23
C TYR A 119 -45.20 17.03 69.05
N ASN A 120 -45.02 16.14 70.02
CA ASN A 120 -46.11 15.56 70.80
C ASN A 120 -46.04 16.00 72.25
N VAL A 121 -47.13 16.59 72.75
CA VAL A 121 -47.36 16.83 74.18
C VAL A 121 -48.36 15.80 74.69
N PRO A 122 -47.95 14.86 75.57
CA PRO A 122 -48.86 13.84 76.08
C PRO A 122 -49.99 14.45 76.93
N PRO A 123 -51.14 13.76 77.05
CA PRO A 123 -52.20 14.20 77.95
C PRO A 123 -51.71 14.20 79.40
N GLY A 124 -52.20 15.13 80.22
CA GLY A 124 -51.86 15.21 81.64
C GLY A 124 -50.51 15.87 81.99
N LYS A 125 -49.76 16.39 81.01
CA LYS A 125 -48.51 17.13 81.27
C LYS A 125 -48.73 18.48 81.96
N TYR A 126 -49.76 19.21 81.53
CA TYR A 126 -50.15 20.52 82.04
C TYR A 126 -51.51 20.45 82.73
N PHE A 127 -51.68 21.29 83.75
CA PHE A 127 -52.95 21.45 84.43
C PHE A 127 -53.31 22.92 84.64
N SER A 128 -54.59 23.19 84.82
CA SER A 128 -55.15 24.49 85.14
C SER A 128 -56.25 24.37 86.19
N LYS A 129 -56.45 25.42 87.00
CA LYS A 129 -57.60 25.55 87.90
C LYS A 129 -58.77 26.32 87.25
N ILE A 130 -58.60 26.78 86.01
CA ILE A 130 -59.57 27.60 85.28
C ILE A 130 -60.41 26.73 84.36
N SER A 131 -59.78 26.02 83.42
CA SER A 131 -60.47 25.16 82.44
C SER A 131 -59.51 24.22 81.72
N GLN A 132 -60.06 23.23 81.02
CA GLN A 132 -59.28 22.37 80.12
C GLN A 132 -58.70 23.16 78.92
N ALA A 133 -59.40 24.20 78.45
CA ALA A 133 -58.91 25.06 77.38
C ALA A 133 -57.61 25.78 77.78
N ASP A 134 -57.51 26.23 79.04
CA ASP A 134 -56.30 26.86 79.57
C ASP A 134 -55.14 25.85 79.70
N ALA A 135 -55.38 24.64 80.21
CA ALA A 135 -54.36 23.59 80.25
C ALA A 135 -53.91 23.19 78.83
N ASN A 136 -54.85 23.12 77.87
CA ASN A 136 -54.56 22.90 76.45
C ASN A 136 -53.77 24.05 75.82
N ALA A 137 -54.02 25.29 76.23
CA ALA A 137 -53.27 26.46 75.76
C ALA A 137 -51.81 26.40 76.23
N GLN A 138 -51.55 25.99 77.48
CA GLN A 138 -50.17 25.77 77.95
C GLN A 138 -49.45 24.67 77.15
N ALA A 139 -50.13 23.55 76.86
CA ALA A 139 -49.60 22.49 76.00
C ALA A 139 -49.33 23.00 74.56
N GLN A 140 -50.19 23.85 74.04
CA GLN A 140 -50.00 24.48 72.72
C GLN A 140 -48.84 25.48 72.73
N THR A 141 -48.69 26.28 73.79
CA THR A 141 -47.54 27.20 73.94
C THR A 141 -46.20 26.46 73.91
N GLU A 142 -46.12 25.28 74.54
CA GLU A 142 -44.91 24.45 74.44
C GLU A 142 -44.64 24.00 72.99
N ILE A 143 -45.67 23.53 72.30
CA ILE A 143 -45.60 23.13 70.88
C ILE A 143 -45.12 24.29 70.01
N ASP A 144 -45.70 25.47 70.18
CA ASP A 144 -45.36 26.67 69.40
C ASP A 144 -43.94 27.15 69.71
N THR A 145 -43.48 27.01 70.95
CA THR A 145 -42.15 27.44 71.40
C THR A 145 -41.05 26.48 70.96
N ASN A 146 -41.27 25.17 71.12
CA ASN A 146 -40.21 24.16 70.99
C ASN A 146 -40.29 23.36 69.68
N GLY A 147 -41.46 23.32 69.03
CA GLY A 147 -41.73 22.43 67.90
C GLY A 147 -40.80 22.64 66.71
N GLN A 148 -40.52 23.90 66.33
CA GLN A 148 -39.61 24.19 65.22
C GLN A 148 -38.15 23.83 65.56
N SER A 149 -37.71 24.10 66.79
CA SER A 149 -36.35 23.75 67.25
C SER A 149 -36.15 22.23 67.25
N TYR A 150 -37.15 21.49 67.74
CA TYR A 150 -37.17 20.03 67.71
C TYR A 150 -37.11 19.47 66.29
N ALA A 151 -37.89 20.02 65.35
CA ALA A 151 -37.85 19.62 63.94
C ALA A 151 -36.49 19.91 63.30
N ASN A 152 -35.91 21.08 63.59
CA ASN A 152 -34.59 21.47 63.10
C ASN A 152 -33.44 20.60 63.64
N ALA A 153 -33.60 20.05 64.85
CA ALA A 153 -32.62 19.14 65.45
C ALA A 153 -32.78 17.69 65.01
N THR A 154 -34.02 17.25 64.74
CA THR A 154 -34.36 15.81 64.67
C THR A 154 -34.76 15.34 63.28
N ALA A 155 -35.50 16.15 62.52
CA ALA A 155 -35.91 15.78 61.17
C ALA A 155 -34.73 15.89 60.20
N LYS A 156 -34.72 15.12 59.12
CA LYS A 156 -33.61 15.05 58.18
C LYS A 156 -33.75 16.05 57.02
N CYS A 157 -32.63 16.33 56.36
CA CYS A 157 -32.58 16.97 55.05
C CYS A 157 -32.05 15.95 54.06
N THR A 158 -32.78 15.69 52.98
CA THR A 158 -32.32 14.75 51.93
C THR A 158 -31.82 15.52 50.73
N PHE A 159 -30.58 15.26 50.34
CA PHE A 159 -29.91 15.84 49.18
C PHE A 159 -29.70 14.79 48.11
N TRP A 160 -30.00 15.12 46.86
CA TRP A 160 -29.86 14.22 45.73
C TRP A 160 -28.66 14.62 44.87
N ASN A 161 -28.00 13.63 44.27
CA ASN A 161 -26.92 13.90 43.33
C ASN A 161 -27.45 14.63 42.08
N VAL A 162 -26.63 15.51 41.52
CA VAL A 162 -26.85 16.00 40.16
C VAL A 162 -26.34 14.95 39.16
N ALA A 163 -26.72 15.09 37.89
CA ALA A 163 -26.21 14.21 36.85
C ALA A 163 -24.68 14.30 36.78
N LYS A 164 -24.01 13.14 36.78
CA LYS A 164 -22.56 13.03 36.59
C LYS A 164 -22.29 12.21 35.33
N SER A 165 -21.26 12.57 34.59
CA SER A 165 -20.82 11.83 33.42
C SER A 165 -19.34 11.95 33.23
N GLN A 166 -18.71 10.91 32.71
CA GLN A 166 -17.29 10.92 32.35
C GLN A 166 -17.09 10.24 31.01
N LEU A 167 -16.33 10.90 30.14
CA LEU A 167 -15.86 10.33 28.89
C LEU A 167 -14.68 9.40 29.21
N ILE A 168 -14.84 8.12 28.90
CA ILE A 168 -13.85 7.09 29.21
C ILE A 168 -13.47 6.39 27.90
N ALA A 169 -12.17 6.25 27.66
CA ALA A 169 -11.63 5.50 26.52
C ALA A 169 -11.54 4.01 26.85
N ARG A 170 -11.88 3.15 25.88
CA ARG A 170 -11.59 1.73 25.99
C ARG A 170 -10.09 1.52 26.14
N ASN A 171 -9.66 0.75 27.14
CA ASN A 171 -8.23 0.61 27.45
C ASN A 171 -7.67 -0.80 27.26
N ASN A 172 -8.49 -1.72 26.76
CA ASN A 172 -8.14 -3.12 26.53
C ASN A 172 -8.18 -3.51 25.04
N CYS A 173 -7.89 -2.56 24.14
CA CYS A 173 -7.71 -2.88 22.72
C CYS A 173 -6.42 -3.67 22.51
N ALA A 174 -6.46 -4.66 21.61
CA ALA A 174 -5.25 -5.34 21.15
C ALA A 174 -4.30 -4.36 20.43
N ALA A 175 -3.03 -4.73 20.31
CA ALA A 175 -2.02 -3.89 19.67
C ALA A 175 -2.46 -3.45 18.26
N GLY A 176 -2.25 -2.17 17.93
CA GLY A 176 -2.68 -1.56 16.67
C GLY A 176 -4.16 -1.13 16.61
N GLY A 177 -4.96 -1.43 17.63
CA GLY A 177 -6.35 -0.97 17.74
C GLY A 177 -6.43 0.45 18.29
N THR A 178 -7.20 1.31 17.63
CA THR A 178 -7.56 2.65 18.13
C THR A 178 -8.81 2.55 18.99
N PRO A 179 -8.77 2.99 20.26
CA PRO A 179 -9.90 2.87 21.16
C PRO A 179 -10.99 3.93 20.88
N GLU A 180 -12.25 3.51 20.97
CA GLU A 180 -13.38 4.41 21.06
C GLU A 180 -13.57 4.91 22.51
N SER A 181 -14.07 6.14 22.64
CA SER A 181 -14.43 6.74 23.93
C SER A 181 -15.93 6.97 23.99
N ILE A 182 -16.56 6.55 25.08
CA ILE A 182 -18.00 6.74 25.32
C ILE A 182 -18.25 7.33 26.71
N ASN A 183 -19.40 7.97 26.90
CA ASN A 183 -19.78 8.48 28.22
C ASN A 183 -20.39 7.36 29.08
N TYR A 184 -19.96 7.30 30.34
CA TYR A 184 -20.71 6.63 31.40
C TYR A 184 -21.53 7.68 32.15
N ASN A 185 -22.84 7.49 32.22
CA ASN A 185 -23.77 8.49 32.74
C ASN A 185 -24.45 7.98 34.02
N VAL A 186 -24.37 8.79 35.07
CA VAL A 186 -25.15 8.62 36.29
C VAL A 186 -26.22 9.72 36.32
N PRO A 187 -27.52 9.37 36.20
CA PRO A 187 -28.58 10.38 36.18
C PRO A 187 -28.70 11.09 37.55
N ALA A 188 -29.28 12.29 37.52
CA ALA A 188 -29.64 13.01 38.74
C ALA A 188 -30.68 12.22 39.55
N GLY A 189 -30.62 12.30 40.88
CA GLY A 189 -31.57 11.62 41.77
C GLY A 189 -31.34 10.12 41.98
N ARG A 190 -30.25 9.54 41.47
CA ARG A 190 -29.90 8.12 41.70
C ARG A 190 -29.41 7.87 43.12
N TYR A 191 -28.60 8.77 43.64
CA TYR A 191 -28.00 8.72 44.98
C TYR A 191 -28.54 9.87 45.83
N PHE A 192 -28.66 9.59 47.13
CA PHE A 192 -29.01 10.60 48.11
C PHE A 192 -28.07 10.58 49.31
N SER A 193 -28.04 11.69 50.03
CA SER A 193 -27.33 11.85 51.29
C SER A 193 -28.18 12.66 52.26
N ASN A 194 -28.04 12.39 53.56
CA ASN A 194 -28.62 13.24 54.61
C ASN A 194 -27.66 14.34 55.09
N THR A 195 -26.47 14.42 54.49
CA THR A 195 -25.40 15.35 54.88
C THR A 195 -25.32 16.53 53.93
N SER A 196 -25.16 16.28 52.63
CA SER A 196 -25.06 17.34 51.62
C SER A 196 -25.23 16.79 50.19
N GLN A 197 -25.46 17.69 49.23
CA GLN A 197 -25.44 17.33 47.81
C GLN A 197 -24.04 16.85 47.35
N ALA A 198 -22.96 17.42 47.88
CA ALA A 198 -21.59 17.02 47.52
C ALA A 198 -21.29 15.57 47.90
N ASP A 199 -21.87 15.08 48.99
CA ASP A 199 -21.75 13.67 49.39
C ASP A 199 -22.53 12.75 48.43
N ALA A 200 -23.78 13.10 48.07
CA ALA A 200 -24.53 12.36 47.06
C ALA A 200 -23.84 12.36 45.68
N ASP A 201 -23.26 13.49 45.29
CA ASP A 201 -22.44 13.64 44.08
C ASP A 201 -21.17 12.79 44.13
N THR A 202 -20.55 12.64 45.30
CA THR A 202 -19.36 11.80 45.51
C THR A 202 -19.71 10.32 45.33
N GLN A 203 -20.88 9.89 45.82
CA GLN A 203 -21.37 8.53 45.57
C GLN A 203 -21.61 8.27 44.08
N ALA A 204 -22.24 9.22 43.37
CA ALA A 204 -22.42 9.15 41.92
C ALA A 204 -21.08 9.09 41.17
N GLN A 205 -20.10 9.90 41.56
CA GLN A 205 -18.77 9.87 40.96
C GLN A 205 -18.01 8.57 41.28
N THR A 206 -18.21 8.00 42.47
CA THR A 206 -17.61 6.73 42.87
C THR A 206 -18.10 5.60 41.98
N GLU A 207 -19.40 5.57 41.64
CA GLU A 207 -19.94 4.60 40.67
C GLU A 207 -19.22 4.70 39.32
N ILE A 208 -19.05 5.93 38.79
CA ILE A 208 -18.33 6.16 37.53
C ILE A 208 -16.90 5.62 37.62
N ASN A 209 -16.20 5.92 38.71
CA ASN A 209 -14.81 5.49 38.91
C ASN A 209 -14.68 3.97 39.04
N THR A 210 -15.66 3.31 39.68
CA THR A 210 -15.63 1.86 39.92
C THR A 210 -16.09 1.07 38.69
N ASN A 211 -17.16 1.49 38.03
CA ASN A 211 -17.82 0.71 36.98
C ASN A 211 -17.55 1.21 35.56
N GLY A 212 -17.17 2.49 35.41
CA GLY A 212 -17.08 3.16 34.11
C GLY A 212 -16.14 2.46 33.14
N GLN A 213 -14.93 2.08 33.59
CA GLN A 213 -13.96 1.41 32.72
C GLN A 213 -14.44 0.04 32.26
N SER A 214 -15.08 -0.74 33.13
CA SER A 214 -15.60 -2.07 32.79
C SER A 214 -16.72 -1.97 31.75
N TYR A 215 -17.65 -1.02 31.94
CA TYR A 215 -18.71 -0.73 30.98
C TYR A 215 -18.16 -0.33 29.61
N VAL A 216 -17.21 0.61 29.56
CA VAL A 216 -16.59 1.04 28.30
C VAL A 216 -15.82 -0.09 27.63
N ASN A 217 -15.09 -0.90 28.40
CA ASN A 217 -14.38 -2.06 27.85
C ASN A 217 -15.31 -3.11 27.23
N ALA A 218 -16.56 -3.21 27.70
CA ALA A 218 -17.55 -4.14 27.18
C ALA A 218 -18.34 -3.59 25.98
N THR A 219 -18.51 -2.27 25.88
CA THR A 219 -19.47 -1.65 24.94
C THR A 219 -18.82 -0.79 23.84
N ALA A 220 -17.72 -0.12 24.13
CA ALA A 220 -16.98 0.67 23.14
C ALA A 220 -16.17 -0.24 22.21
N LYS A 221 -15.87 0.21 21.00
CA LYS A 221 -15.17 -0.57 19.97
C LYS A 221 -13.67 -0.28 19.94
N CYS A 222 -12.93 -1.21 19.34
CA CYS A 222 -11.54 -0.99 18.93
C CYS A 222 -11.52 -1.01 17.40
N THR A 223 -11.04 0.07 16.77
CA THR A 223 -10.94 0.12 15.31
C THR A 223 -9.52 -0.24 14.89
N PHE A 224 -9.37 -1.25 14.05
CA PHE A 224 -8.11 -1.69 13.45
C PHE A 224 -8.10 -1.33 11.98
N LEU A 225 -6.97 -0.87 11.47
CA LEU A 225 -6.79 -0.50 10.07
C LEU A 225 -5.82 -1.48 9.40
N ASN A 226 -6.07 -1.81 8.13
CA ASN A 226 -5.14 -2.63 7.37
C ASN A 226 -3.81 -1.91 7.18
N VAL A 227 -2.72 -2.68 7.16
CA VAL A 227 -1.44 -2.18 6.65
C VAL A 227 -1.45 -2.19 5.13
N SER A 228 -0.48 -1.52 4.51
CA SER A 228 -0.30 -1.57 3.07
C SER A 228 -0.06 -3.02 2.63
N LYS A 229 -0.86 -3.50 1.68
CA LYS A 229 -0.72 -4.82 1.07
C LYS A 229 -0.47 -4.66 -0.42
N ASN A 230 0.38 -5.51 -0.98
CA ASN A 230 0.64 -5.53 -2.42
C ASN A 230 1.01 -6.93 -2.86
N GLN A 231 0.76 -7.21 -4.14
CA GLN A 231 1.16 -8.45 -4.78
C GLN A 231 1.47 -8.20 -6.26
N LEU A 232 2.48 -8.92 -6.75
CA LEU A 232 2.93 -8.86 -8.13
C LEU A 232 2.07 -9.81 -8.99
N PHE A 233 1.50 -9.30 -10.06
CA PHE A 233 0.73 -10.08 -11.03
C PHE A 233 1.38 -9.97 -12.40
N THR A 234 1.57 -11.12 -13.05
CA THR A 234 2.05 -11.19 -14.44
C THR A 234 0.86 -11.20 -15.38
N ARG A 235 0.89 -10.35 -16.40
CA ARG A 235 -0.13 -10.38 -17.46
C ARG A 235 -0.19 -11.77 -18.09
N ASN A 236 -1.36 -12.37 -18.20
CA ASN A 236 -1.49 -13.75 -18.67
C ASN A 236 -2.32 -13.91 -19.96
N ASN A 237 -2.71 -12.79 -20.57
CA ASN A 237 -3.53 -12.74 -21.78
C ASN A 237 -2.78 -12.12 -22.98
N CYS A 238 -1.45 -12.30 -23.06
CA CYS A 238 -0.68 -11.90 -24.24
C CYS A 238 -1.00 -12.83 -25.42
N ALA A 239 -1.03 -12.27 -26.64
CA ALA A 239 -1.12 -13.09 -27.84
C ALA A 239 0.17 -13.90 -28.04
N ALA A 240 0.12 -14.94 -28.88
CA ALA A 240 1.27 -15.80 -29.16
C ALA A 240 2.51 -14.98 -29.59
N GLY A 241 3.68 -15.33 -29.03
CA GLY A 241 4.93 -14.61 -29.25
C GLY A 241 5.16 -13.38 -28.35
N GLY A 242 4.16 -12.98 -27.55
CA GLY A 242 4.30 -11.86 -26.61
C GLY A 242 4.89 -12.30 -25.28
N THR A 243 5.96 -11.64 -24.84
CA THR A 243 6.52 -11.78 -23.49
C THR A 243 5.74 -10.90 -22.52
N PRO A 244 5.10 -11.44 -21.47
CA PRO A 244 4.31 -10.66 -20.53
C PRO A 244 5.18 -9.90 -19.53
N GLU A 245 4.76 -8.69 -19.18
CA GLU A 245 5.29 -7.93 -18.04
C GLU A 245 4.47 -8.17 -16.77
N SER A 246 5.07 -7.86 -15.62
CA SER A 246 4.41 -7.91 -14.31
C SER A 246 4.19 -6.51 -13.74
N VAL A 247 3.11 -6.34 -12.98
CA VAL A 247 2.77 -5.08 -12.30
C VAL A 247 2.25 -5.37 -10.89
N ASN A 248 2.55 -4.47 -9.95
CA ASN A 248 2.02 -4.57 -8.58
C ASN A 248 0.59 -4.00 -8.51
N TYR A 249 -0.30 -4.76 -7.89
CA TYR A 249 -1.57 -4.23 -7.38
C TYR A 249 -1.36 -3.83 -5.92
N ASN A 250 -1.67 -2.58 -5.57
CA ASN A 250 -1.39 -2.01 -4.25
C ASN A 250 -2.69 -1.61 -3.56
N VAL A 251 -2.88 -2.09 -2.34
CA VAL A 251 -3.93 -1.63 -1.43
C VAL A 251 -3.27 -0.79 -0.33
N PRO A 252 -3.51 0.53 -0.28
CA PRO A 252 -2.88 1.40 0.70
C PRO A 252 -3.32 1.07 2.13
N ALA A 253 -2.48 1.44 3.10
CA ALA A 253 -2.82 1.33 4.51
C ALA A 253 -4.05 2.19 4.84
N GLY A 254 -4.92 1.69 5.73
CA GLY A 254 -6.13 2.40 6.18
C GLY A 254 -7.31 2.39 5.22
N LYS A 255 -7.24 1.68 4.08
CA LYS A 255 -8.40 1.51 3.17
C LYS A 255 -9.52 0.69 3.80
N TYR A 256 -9.16 -0.35 4.53
CA TYR A 256 -10.05 -1.28 5.22
C TYR A 256 -9.93 -1.12 6.73
N SER A 257 -11.06 -1.26 7.41
CA SER A 257 -11.15 -1.23 8.87
C SER A 257 -11.89 -2.46 9.41
N SER A 258 -11.56 -2.84 10.64
CA SER A 258 -12.20 -3.93 11.35
C SER A 258 -12.40 -3.56 12.82
N ASN A 259 -13.48 -4.05 13.42
CA ASN A 259 -13.70 -3.97 14.87
C ASN A 259 -13.19 -5.22 15.62
N VAL A 260 -12.57 -6.17 14.91
CA VAL A 260 -12.13 -7.47 15.43
C VAL A 260 -10.61 -7.48 15.64
N SER A 261 -9.84 -7.24 14.59
CA SER A 261 -8.38 -7.25 14.64
C SER A 261 -7.74 -6.61 13.42
N GLN A 262 -6.44 -6.30 13.49
CA GLN A 262 -5.67 -5.88 12.33
C GLN A 262 -5.61 -6.98 11.24
N THR A 263 -5.49 -8.25 11.64
CA THR A 263 -5.48 -9.39 10.70
C THR A 263 -6.75 -9.46 9.87
N ASP A 264 -7.92 -9.14 10.45
CA ASP A 264 -9.18 -9.12 9.72
C ASP A 264 -9.21 -8.00 8.67
N ALA A 265 -8.79 -6.79 9.04
CA ALA A 265 -8.67 -5.68 8.08
C ALA A 265 -7.64 -5.99 6.97
N ASP A 266 -6.52 -6.60 7.32
CA ASP A 266 -5.50 -7.07 6.38
C ASP A 266 -6.03 -8.16 5.43
N THR A 267 -6.90 -9.04 5.92
CA THR A 267 -7.53 -10.09 5.13
C THR A 267 -8.48 -9.51 4.09
N GLN A 268 -9.24 -8.46 4.46
CA GLN A 268 -10.08 -7.73 3.50
C GLN A 268 -9.24 -7.04 2.41
N ALA A 269 -8.11 -6.43 2.80
CA ALA A 269 -7.17 -5.84 1.85
C ALA A 269 -6.57 -6.90 0.90
N GLN A 270 -6.19 -8.07 1.42
CA GLN A 270 -5.68 -9.17 0.60
C GLN A 270 -6.75 -9.76 -0.32
N ALA A 271 -8.00 -9.90 0.15
CA ALA A 271 -9.10 -10.39 -0.68
C ALA A 271 -9.36 -9.50 -1.90
N GLU A 272 -9.21 -8.17 -1.76
CA GLU A 272 -9.28 -7.26 -2.90
C GLU A 272 -8.15 -7.52 -3.90
N ILE A 273 -6.92 -7.68 -3.42
CA ILE A 273 -5.75 -8.00 -4.24
C ILE A 273 -5.97 -9.29 -5.02
N ASP A 274 -6.44 -10.34 -4.35
CA ASP A 274 -6.69 -11.65 -4.96
C ASP A 274 -7.81 -11.59 -6.00
N THR A 275 -8.84 -10.76 -5.76
CA THR A 275 -10.00 -10.61 -6.67
C THR A 275 -9.66 -9.76 -7.90
N ASN A 276 -8.94 -8.65 -7.73
CA ASN A 276 -8.79 -7.62 -8.76
C ASN A 276 -7.40 -7.62 -9.43
N GLY A 277 -6.39 -8.21 -8.79
CA GLY A 277 -5.00 -8.10 -9.19
C GLY A 277 -4.70 -8.62 -10.60
N GLN A 278 -5.24 -9.79 -10.96
CA GLN A 278 -5.02 -10.36 -12.30
C GLN A 278 -5.72 -9.55 -13.40
N THR A 279 -6.95 -9.07 -13.15
CA THR A 279 -7.69 -8.22 -14.09
C THR A 279 -6.95 -6.90 -14.31
N TYR A 280 -6.43 -6.29 -13.25
CA TYR A 280 -5.61 -5.09 -13.32
C TYR A 280 -4.33 -5.32 -14.13
N ALA A 281 -3.60 -6.41 -13.90
CA ALA A 281 -2.40 -6.75 -14.69
C ALA A 281 -2.73 -6.96 -16.17
N ASN A 282 -3.83 -7.63 -16.46
CA ASN A 282 -4.30 -7.85 -17.83
C ASN A 282 -4.73 -6.57 -18.55
N ALA A 283 -5.10 -5.52 -17.82
CA ALA A 283 -5.45 -4.21 -18.37
C ALA A 283 -4.24 -3.28 -18.52
N THR A 284 -3.31 -3.31 -17.57
CA THR A 284 -2.28 -2.25 -17.41
C THR A 284 -0.86 -2.69 -17.78
N ALA A 285 -0.48 -3.95 -17.54
CA ALA A 285 0.84 -4.45 -17.92
C ALA A 285 0.92 -4.69 -19.43
N LYS A 286 2.13 -4.66 -20.01
CA LYS A 286 2.34 -4.76 -21.46
C LYS A 286 2.71 -6.18 -21.88
N CYS A 287 2.55 -6.44 -23.17
CA CYS A 287 3.11 -7.60 -23.85
C CYS A 287 4.18 -7.09 -24.82
N THR A 288 5.40 -7.58 -24.70
CA THR A 288 6.49 -7.22 -25.62
C THR A 288 6.67 -8.32 -26.65
N TYR A 289 6.49 -7.99 -27.92
CA TYR A 289 6.71 -8.88 -29.06
C TYR A 289 8.02 -8.53 -29.73
N TRP A 290 8.85 -9.53 -30.00
CA TRP A 290 10.18 -9.36 -30.60
C TRP A 290 10.16 -9.91 -32.02
N ASN A 291 10.78 -9.22 -32.98
CA ASN A 291 10.78 -9.69 -34.35
C ASN A 291 11.45 -11.07 -34.49
N VAL A 292 10.96 -11.90 -35.40
CA VAL A 292 11.69 -13.09 -35.86
C VAL A 292 12.81 -12.68 -36.82
N ALA A 293 13.77 -13.59 -37.02
CA ALA A 293 14.83 -13.35 -37.99
C ALA A 293 14.23 -13.18 -39.39
N LYS A 294 14.65 -12.14 -40.11
CA LYS A 294 14.24 -11.87 -41.48
C LYS A 294 15.46 -11.61 -42.34
N SER A 295 15.41 -12.02 -43.60
CA SER A 295 16.47 -11.80 -44.56
C SER A 295 15.92 -11.64 -45.97
N GLN A 296 16.62 -10.89 -46.80
CA GLN A 296 16.29 -10.69 -48.20
C GLN A 296 17.56 -10.48 -49.02
N ALA A 297 17.59 -11.10 -50.21
CA ALA A 297 18.68 -10.92 -51.16
C ALA A 297 18.44 -9.66 -52.00
N PHE A 298 19.48 -8.85 -52.16
CA PHE A 298 19.48 -7.67 -53.01
C PHE A 298 20.56 -7.81 -54.06
N ILE A 299 20.21 -7.51 -55.31
CA ILE A 299 21.15 -7.48 -56.43
C ILE A 299 21.82 -6.11 -56.42
N ARG A 300 23.16 -6.09 -56.52
CA ARG A 300 23.91 -4.85 -56.67
C ARG A 300 23.45 -4.13 -57.93
N ASN A 301 23.04 -2.87 -57.84
CA ASN A 301 22.43 -2.16 -58.97
C ASN A 301 23.27 -0.97 -59.48
N ASN A 302 24.49 -0.81 -58.96
CA ASN A 302 25.43 0.23 -59.34
C ASN A 302 26.69 -0.33 -60.03
N CYS A 303 26.54 -1.43 -60.77
CA CYS A 303 27.58 -1.96 -61.65
C CYS A 303 27.58 -1.23 -63.00
N THR A 304 28.72 -1.19 -63.69
CA THR A 304 28.82 -0.67 -65.06
C THR A 304 28.17 -1.65 -66.05
N SER A 305 27.77 -1.17 -67.24
CA SER A 305 27.02 -1.94 -68.25
C SER A 305 27.68 -3.25 -68.67
N ASP A 306 29.01 -3.33 -68.57
CA ASP A 306 29.82 -4.43 -69.10
C ASP A 306 30.16 -5.47 -68.02
N SER A 307 29.47 -5.42 -66.88
CA SER A 307 29.68 -6.32 -65.75
C SER A 307 28.37 -6.93 -65.24
N SER A 308 28.44 -8.16 -64.76
CA SER A 308 27.30 -8.83 -64.14
C SER A 308 27.23 -8.49 -62.65
N PRO A 309 26.07 -8.07 -62.13
CA PRO A 309 25.92 -7.76 -60.72
C PRO A 309 25.80 -9.03 -59.86
N GLY A 310 26.55 -9.07 -58.76
CA GLY A 310 26.37 -10.06 -57.70
C GLY A 310 25.20 -9.71 -56.77
N SER A 311 24.81 -10.67 -55.92
CA SER A 311 23.80 -10.49 -54.88
C SER A 311 24.40 -10.56 -53.48
N ALA A 312 23.88 -9.76 -52.55
CA ALA A 312 24.18 -9.87 -51.12
C ALA A 312 22.91 -10.16 -50.32
N LEU A 313 23.02 -10.96 -49.25
CA LEU A 313 21.93 -11.24 -48.33
C LEU A 313 22.00 -10.27 -47.15
N TYR A 314 21.00 -9.40 -46.99
CA TYR A 314 20.87 -8.56 -45.81
C TYR A 314 19.93 -9.23 -44.80
N SER A 315 20.39 -9.36 -43.56
CA SER A 315 19.69 -10.12 -42.52
C SER A 315 19.52 -9.27 -41.25
N VAL A 316 18.30 -9.31 -40.71
CA VAL A 316 17.95 -8.80 -39.39
C VAL A 316 17.77 -9.99 -38.45
N SER A 317 18.59 -10.04 -37.39
CA SER A 317 18.48 -11.08 -36.37
C SER A 317 17.15 -11.00 -35.62
N ALA A 318 16.70 -12.13 -35.08
CA ALA A 318 15.58 -12.14 -34.14
C ALA A 318 15.89 -11.27 -32.92
N GLY A 319 14.87 -10.63 -32.35
CA GLY A 319 15.02 -9.80 -31.14
C GLY A 319 15.65 -8.41 -31.33
N LYS A 320 15.92 -7.97 -32.57
CA LYS A 320 16.46 -6.62 -32.85
C LYS A 320 15.41 -5.51 -32.64
N TYR A 321 14.19 -5.75 -33.10
CA TYR A 321 13.05 -4.84 -33.04
C TYR A 321 11.96 -5.43 -32.16
N PHE A 322 11.22 -4.54 -31.49
CA PHE A 322 10.07 -4.94 -30.68
C PHE A 322 8.83 -4.09 -30.94
N SER A 323 7.69 -4.60 -30.47
CA SER A 323 6.40 -3.94 -30.47
C SER A 323 5.64 -4.27 -29.19
N TYR A 324 4.81 -3.35 -28.72
CA TYR A 324 3.82 -3.64 -27.67
C TYR A 324 2.45 -4.07 -28.25
N THR A 325 2.31 -4.07 -29.57
CA THR A 325 1.05 -4.30 -30.27
C THR A 325 0.93 -5.76 -30.73
N SER A 326 1.90 -6.25 -31.50
CA SER A 326 1.87 -7.62 -32.03
C SER A 326 3.21 -8.07 -32.59
N GLN A 327 3.34 -9.38 -32.80
CA GLN A 327 4.44 -10.00 -33.54
C GLN A 327 4.58 -9.42 -34.96
N ALA A 328 3.46 -9.23 -35.66
CA ALA A 328 3.46 -8.71 -37.03
C ALA A 328 4.02 -7.27 -37.12
N ASP A 329 3.76 -6.42 -36.12
CA ASP A 329 4.31 -5.06 -36.07
C ASP A 329 5.84 -5.08 -35.83
N ALA A 330 6.32 -5.93 -34.93
CA ALA A 330 7.76 -6.11 -34.73
C ALA A 330 8.46 -6.64 -36.00
N ASP A 331 7.84 -7.62 -36.66
CA ASP A 331 8.31 -8.18 -37.92
C ASP A 331 8.24 -7.19 -39.10
N ALA A 332 7.27 -6.27 -39.08
CA ALA A 332 7.16 -5.19 -40.05
C ALA A 332 8.31 -4.19 -39.89
N LYS A 333 8.67 -3.82 -38.64
CA LYS A 333 9.85 -2.98 -38.37
C LYS A 333 11.14 -3.62 -38.87
N ALA A 334 11.32 -4.91 -38.64
CA ALA A 334 12.45 -5.67 -39.20
C ALA A 334 12.44 -5.68 -40.74
N GLN A 335 11.27 -5.82 -41.37
CA GLN A 335 11.16 -5.75 -42.83
C GLN A 335 11.46 -4.35 -43.37
N THR A 336 11.04 -3.30 -42.68
CA THR A 336 11.33 -1.91 -43.05
C THR A 336 12.83 -1.64 -43.02
N ASP A 337 13.54 -2.14 -42.01
CA ASP A 337 15.01 -2.07 -41.94
C ASP A 337 15.66 -2.74 -43.15
N ILE A 338 15.23 -3.95 -43.49
CA ILE A 338 15.68 -4.69 -44.68
C ILE A 338 15.42 -3.89 -45.96
N ASN A 339 14.22 -3.36 -46.14
CA ASN A 339 13.86 -2.61 -47.34
C ASN A 339 14.63 -1.27 -47.45
N THR A 340 14.93 -0.64 -46.32
CA THR A 340 15.62 0.66 -46.27
C THR A 340 17.12 0.50 -46.50
N ASN A 341 17.74 -0.50 -45.89
CA ASN A 341 19.20 -0.63 -45.84
C ASN A 341 19.76 -1.70 -46.78
N GLY A 342 18.93 -2.64 -47.25
CA GLY A 342 19.36 -3.80 -48.02
C GLY A 342 20.04 -3.46 -49.35
N GLN A 343 19.50 -2.48 -50.09
CA GLN A 343 20.11 -2.08 -51.37
C GLN A 343 21.47 -1.41 -51.19
N ALA A 344 21.61 -0.52 -50.19
CA ALA A 344 22.87 0.13 -49.87
C ALA A 344 23.93 -0.90 -49.45
N PHE A 345 23.53 -1.89 -48.64
CA PHE A 345 24.39 -3.00 -48.24
C PHE A 345 24.86 -3.83 -49.44
N ALA A 346 23.97 -4.20 -50.36
CA ALA A 346 24.36 -4.94 -51.57
C ALA A 346 25.30 -4.13 -52.46
N ASN A 347 25.06 -2.82 -52.62
CA ASN A 347 25.93 -1.94 -53.38
C ASN A 347 27.34 -1.82 -52.78
N ALA A 348 27.47 -1.94 -51.46
CA ALA A 348 28.75 -1.91 -50.75
C ALA A 348 29.49 -3.26 -50.74
N THR A 349 28.77 -4.39 -50.64
CA THR A 349 29.36 -5.69 -50.30
C THR A 349 29.38 -6.70 -51.45
N ALA A 350 28.35 -6.71 -52.33
CA ALA A 350 28.35 -7.59 -53.49
C ALA A 350 29.34 -7.08 -54.54
N LYS A 351 29.84 -7.99 -55.39
CA LYS A 351 30.83 -7.69 -56.43
C LYS A 351 30.16 -7.48 -57.78
N CYS A 352 30.81 -6.69 -58.64
CA CYS A 352 30.52 -6.69 -60.08
C CYS A 352 31.54 -7.62 -60.73
N THR A 353 31.08 -8.57 -61.54
CA THR A 353 31.97 -9.48 -62.28
C THR A 353 32.13 -8.96 -63.70
N PHE A 354 33.36 -8.58 -64.04
CA PHE A 354 33.78 -8.18 -65.37
C PHE A 354 34.21 -9.42 -66.16
N TYR A 355 33.85 -9.46 -67.43
CA TYR A 355 34.17 -10.57 -68.32
C TYR A 355 35.09 -10.06 -69.40
N SER A 356 36.17 -10.78 -69.67
CA SER A 356 37.10 -10.38 -70.71
C SER A 356 36.44 -10.32 -72.08
N ILE A 357 36.84 -9.38 -72.91
CA ILE A 357 36.42 -9.34 -74.31
C ILE A 357 37.00 -10.56 -75.08
N PRO A 358 36.38 -11.01 -76.18
CA PRO A 358 36.95 -12.05 -77.03
C PRO A 358 38.25 -11.58 -77.69
N ILE A 359 39.28 -12.44 -77.71
CA ILE A 359 40.61 -12.14 -78.28
C ILE A 359 40.98 -13.23 -79.28
N SER A 360 41.54 -12.86 -80.42
CA SER A 360 42.03 -13.80 -81.43
C SER A 360 43.34 -13.31 -82.06
N GLY A 361 44.17 -14.24 -82.51
CA GLY A 361 45.49 -13.95 -83.06
C GLY A 361 46.23 -15.21 -83.49
N THR A 362 47.48 -15.05 -83.89
CA THR A 362 48.33 -16.13 -84.41
C THR A 362 49.59 -16.28 -83.58
N PHE A 363 49.99 -17.52 -83.33
CA PHE A 363 51.21 -17.86 -82.61
C PHE A 363 52.08 -18.75 -83.49
N THR A 364 53.36 -18.39 -83.62
CA THR A 364 54.35 -19.20 -84.32
C THR A 364 54.84 -20.31 -83.40
N ARG A 365 54.99 -21.54 -83.91
CA ARG A 365 55.65 -22.62 -83.16
C ARG A 365 57.12 -22.24 -82.90
N THR A 366 57.53 -22.23 -81.63
CA THR A 366 58.87 -21.74 -81.20
C THR A 366 59.81 -22.84 -80.69
N ASN A 367 59.30 -24.04 -80.42
CA ASN A 367 60.06 -25.17 -79.90
C ASN A 367 60.60 -26.11 -81.00
N CYS A 368 60.98 -25.58 -82.17
CA CYS A 368 61.56 -26.37 -83.26
C CYS A 368 63.07 -26.62 -83.04
N ALA A 369 63.57 -27.76 -83.52
CA ALA A 369 65.00 -28.06 -83.50
C ALA A 369 65.79 -27.10 -84.43
N SER A 370 67.05 -26.80 -84.07
CA SER A 370 67.93 -25.88 -84.81
C SER A 370 67.95 -26.15 -86.32
N GLY A 371 67.71 -25.12 -87.13
CA GLY A 371 67.59 -25.22 -88.59
C GLY A 371 66.17 -25.38 -89.15
N ASN A 372 65.13 -25.38 -88.30
CA ASN A 372 63.73 -25.42 -88.72
C ASN A 372 62.96 -24.16 -88.32
N VAL A 373 61.99 -23.76 -89.15
CA VAL A 373 61.06 -22.66 -88.88
C VAL A 373 59.70 -23.25 -88.53
N GLY A 374 59.04 -22.72 -87.49
CA GLY A 374 57.71 -23.14 -87.09
C GLY A 374 56.60 -22.45 -87.88
N SER A 375 55.49 -23.16 -88.10
CA SER A 375 54.29 -22.58 -88.71
C SER A 375 53.52 -21.66 -87.76
N ASP A 376 52.74 -20.75 -88.32
CA ASP A 376 51.75 -19.95 -87.57
C ASP A 376 50.45 -20.73 -87.36
N VAL A 377 49.91 -20.68 -86.14
CA VAL A 377 48.65 -21.31 -85.75
C VAL A 377 47.71 -20.25 -85.20
N SER A 378 46.48 -20.20 -85.73
CA SER A 378 45.44 -19.30 -85.20
C SER A 378 44.88 -19.84 -83.88
N PHE A 379 44.66 -18.95 -82.92
CA PHE A 379 44.05 -19.26 -81.63
C PHE A 379 43.07 -18.14 -81.25
N SER A 380 41.96 -18.50 -80.61
CA SER A 380 40.93 -17.57 -80.18
C SER A 380 40.37 -17.93 -78.81
N GLN A 381 40.11 -16.92 -77.99
CA GLN A 381 39.39 -17.03 -76.74
C GLN A 381 38.03 -16.33 -76.85
N ALA A 382 36.99 -16.99 -76.35
CA ALA A 382 35.63 -16.45 -76.32
C ALA A 382 35.48 -15.37 -75.25
N TYR A 383 34.39 -14.60 -75.33
CA TYR A 383 33.99 -13.68 -74.27
C TYR A 383 33.92 -14.38 -72.90
N GLY A 384 34.43 -13.74 -71.86
CA GLY A 384 34.45 -14.28 -70.51
C GLY A 384 35.43 -15.43 -70.30
N ALA A 385 36.41 -15.62 -71.18
CA ALA A 385 37.49 -16.59 -70.99
C ALA A 385 38.32 -16.32 -69.71
N SER A 386 38.34 -15.08 -69.22
CA SER A 386 38.74 -14.73 -67.86
C SER A 386 37.76 -13.73 -67.25
N THR A 387 37.70 -13.68 -65.92
CA THR A 387 36.83 -12.78 -65.17
C THR A 387 37.60 -12.04 -64.10
N SER A 388 37.21 -10.80 -63.80
CA SER A 388 37.72 -10.01 -62.66
C SER A 388 36.55 -9.48 -61.82
N THR A 389 36.80 -9.22 -60.54
CA THR A 389 35.88 -8.47 -59.66
C THR A 389 36.32 -7.04 -59.38
N ASN A 390 37.42 -6.59 -59.97
CA ASN A 390 37.98 -5.25 -59.73
C ASN A 390 37.73 -4.32 -60.92
N SER A 391 38.04 -4.74 -62.15
CA SER A 391 37.78 -3.91 -63.33
C SER A 391 37.76 -4.71 -64.65
N GLN A 392 37.29 -4.05 -65.71
CA GLN A 392 37.33 -4.58 -67.07
C GLN A 392 38.78 -4.80 -67.55
N GLU A 393 39.66 -3.85 -67.27
CA GLU A 393 41.07 -3.91 -67.69
C GLU A 393 41.80 -5.10 -67.05
N GLU A 394 41.47 -5.44 -65.80
CA GLU A 394 42.06 -6.61 -65.16
C GLU A 394 41.53 -7.91 -65.79
N ALA A 395 40.22 -8.01 -66.06
CA ALA A 395 39.65 -9.17 -66.75
C ALA A 395 40.31 -9.38 -68.12
N ASP A 396 40.51 -8.30 -68.88
CA ASP A 396 41.14 -8.32 -70.19
C ASP A 396 42.65 -8.63 -70.10
N SER A 397 43.36 -8.12 -69.09
CA SER A 397 44.77 -8.42 -68.85
C SER A 397 45.02 -9.89 -68.46
N LEU A 398 44.15 -10.44 -67.60
CA LEU A 398 44.17 -11.87 -67.25
C LEU A 398 43.88 -12.73 -68.47
N ALA A 399 42.89 -12.36 -69.28
CA ALA A 399 42.59 -13.04 -70.53
C ALA A 399 43.74 -12.94 -71.53
N LEU A 400 44.39 -11.79 -71.67
CA LEU A 400 45.55 -11.61 -72.56
C LEU A 400 46.71 -12.50 -72.13
N THR A 401 46.98 -12.58 -70.83
CA THR A 401 48.01 -13.48 -70.28
C THR A 401 47.68 -14.92 -70.60
N LYS A 402 46.44 -15.34 -70.30
CA LYS A 402 45.93 -16.68 -70.62
C LYS A 402 46.00 -16.96 -72.13
N PHE A 403 45.64 -15.99 -72.96
CA PHE A 403 45.65 -16.07 -74.42
C PHE A 403 47.06 -16.29 -74.95
N ASN A 404 48.05 -15.54 -74.46
CA ASN A 404 49.44 -15.70 -74.86
C ASN A 404 50.02 -17.05 -74.43
N THR A 405 49.73 -17.49 -73.20
CA THR A 405 50.19 -18.79 -72.70
C THR A 405 49.54 -19.94 -73.45
N ASP A 406 48.22 -19.97 -73.52
CA ASP A 406 47.49 -21.07 -74.15
C ASP A 406 47.69 -21.08 -75.66
N GLY A 407 47.74 -19.90 -76.29
CA GLY A 407 48.00 -19.76 -77.72
C GLY A 407 49.39 -20.25 -78.11
N GLN A 408 50.42 -19.89 -77.34
CA GLN A 408 51.79 -20.37 -77.59
C GLN A 408 51.91 -21.88 -77.32
N ASN A 409 51.26 -22.40 -76.27
CA ASN A 409 51.22 -23.84 -75.99
C ASN A 409 50.51 -24.61 -77.10
N ASN A 410 49.38 -24.08 -77.60
CA ASN A 410 48.64 -24.66 -78.71
C ASN A 410 49.51 -24.68 -79.99
N ALA A 411 50.14 -23.56 -80.37
CA ALA A 411 51.03 -23.51 -81.52
C ALA A 411 52.22 -24.48 -81.40
N ASN A 412 52.80 -24.62 -80.21
CA ASN A 412 53.87 -25.58 -79.94
C ASN A 412 53.42 -27.04 -80.00
N SER A 413 52.13 -27.30 -79.76
CA SER A 413 51.53 -28.63 -79.81
C SER A 413 51.15 -29.05 -81.23
N ILE A 414 50.43 -28.19 -81.96
CA ILE A 414 49.83 -28.55 -83.26
C ILE A 414 50.52 -27.93 -84.48
N GLY A 415 51.38 -26.92 -84.29
CA GLY A 415 52.14 -26.31 -85.37
C GLY A 415 53.16 -27.29 -85.95
N VAL A 416 53.56 -27.08 -87.21
CA VAL A 416 54.52 -27.94 -87.92
C VAL A 416 55.87 -27.23 -87.99
N CYS A 417 56.97 -27.97 -87.84
CA CYS A 417 58.32 -27.47 -88.12
C CYS A 417 58.71 -27.86 -89.54
N THR A 418 59.10 -26.88 -90.36
CA THR A 418 59.62 -27.12 -91.71
C THR A 418 61.10 -26.76 -91.80
N PRO A 419 61.93 -27.53 -92.54
CA PRO A 419 63.34 -27.19 -92.77
C PRO A 419 63.48 -25.81 -93.40
N SER A 420 64.40 -24.97 -92.90
CA SER A 420 64.77 -23.77 -93.64
C SER A 420 65.46 -24.17 -94.94
N GLY A 421 65.04 -23.59 -96.08
CA GLY A 421 65.62 -23.91 -97.39
C GLY A 421 67.12 -23.58 -97.50
N PRO A 422 67.84 -24.18 -98.46
CA PRO A 422 69.25 -23.89 -98.71
C PRO A 422 69.48 -22.40 -98.99
N VAL A 423 70.44 -21.80 -98.28
CA VAL A 423 70.86 -20.40 -98.47
C VAL A 423 72.15 -20.40 -99.29
N TYR A 424 72.12 -19.73 -100.43
CA TYR A 424 73.24 -19.64 -101.37
C TYR A 424 74.00 -18.34 -101.21
N THR A 425 75.33 -18.40 -101.20
CA THR A 425 76.21 -17.22 -101.14
C THR A 425 77.38 -17.37 -102.12
N CYS A 426 78.02 -16.27 -102.51
CA CYS A 426 79.13 -16.29 -103.47
C CYS A 426 80.25 -15.31 -103.08
N ASP A 427 81.47 -15.57 -103.55
CA ASP A 427 82.65 -14.75 -103.30
C ASP A 427 83.69 -14.88 -104.44
N TYR A 428 84.71 -14.03 -104.53
CA TYR A 428 85.80 -14.17 -105.51
C TYR A 428 87.16 -13.65 -105.02
N THR A 429 88.23 -14.19 -105.62
CA THR A 429 89.61 -13.77 -105.36
C THR A 429 90.39 -13.60 -106.67
N TYR A 430 91.32 -12.66 -106.74
CA TYR A 430 92.19 -12.43 -107.91
C TYR A 430 93.68 -12.42 -107.52
N SER A 431 94.52 -13.07 -108.34
CA SER A 431 95.97 -13.11 -108.21
C SER A 431 96.64 -12.50 -109.44
N ALA A 432 97.22 -11.32 -109.26
CA ALA A 432 97.92 -10.62 -110.35
C ALA A 432 99.23 -11.26 -110.78
N ALA A 433 99.92 -11.97 -109.88
CA ALA A 433 101.16 -12.67 -110.21
C ALA A 433 100.95 -13.78 -111.24
N SER A 434 99.76 -14.40 -111.24
CA SER A 434 99.40 -15.49 -112.15
C SER A 434 98.35 -15.10 -113.19
N LEU A 435 97.86 -13.85 -113.14
CA LEU A 435 96.73 -13.34 -113.95
C LEU A 435 95.49 -14.25 -113.85
N LYS A 436 95.20 -14.80 -112.66
CA LYS A 436 94.08 -15.73 -112.43
C LYS A 436 93.07 -15.18 -111.42
N MET A 437 91.79 -15.33 -111.73
CA MET A 437 90.68 -15.07 -110.81
C MET A 437 89.96 -16.36 -110.47
N THR A 438 89.65 -16.57 -109.19
CA THR A 438 88.85 -17.69 -108.70
C THR A 438 87.52 -17.17 -108.19
N LEU A 439 86.44 -17.66 -108.77
CA LEU A 439 85.08 -17.42 -108.28
C LEU A 439 84.67 -18.58 -107.36
N PHE A 440 83.88 -18.29 -106.32
CA PHE A 440 83.34 -19.26 -105.35
C PHE A 440 81.83 -19.14 -105.24
N ALA A 441 81.15 -20.28 -105.17
CA ALA A 441 79.75 -20.40 -104.80
C ALA A 441 79.64 -21.34 -103.58
N TYR A 442 78.76 -21.01 -102.64
CA TYR A 442 78.52 -21.74 -101.39
C TYR A 442 77.02 -22.01 -101.17
N CYS A 443 76.70 -23.06 -100.43
CA CYS A 443 75.36 -23.32 -99.92
C CYS A 443 75.40 -23.68 -98.42
N SER A 444 74.40 -23.25 -97.65
CA SER A 444 74.29 -23.53 -96.20
C SER A 444 74.05 -25.00 -95.85
N THR A 445 73.68 -25.82 -96.83
CA THR A 445 73.47 -27.26 -96.70
C THR A 445 73.96 -27.95 -97.97
N ALA A 446 74.43 -29.19 -97.87
CA ALA A 446 74.75 -29.98 -99.06
C ALA A 446 73.46 -30.37 -99.80
N ASN A 447 72.36 -30.65 -99.10
CA ASN A 447 71.14 -31.18 -99.70
C ASN A 447 70.36 -30.14 -100.52
N HIS A 448 70.78 -29.92 -101.76
CA HIS A 448 70.15 -29.03 -102.72
C HIS A 448 70.37 -29.53 -104.16
N PRO A 449 69.47 -29.19 -105.11
CA PRO A 449 69.68 -29.49 -106.54
C PRO A 449 70.85 -28.67 -107.10
N ALA A 450 71.44 -29.08 -108.22
CA ALA A 450 72.53 -28.32 -108.83
C ALA A 450 72.06 -26.89 -109.16
N VAL A 451 72.79 -25.87 -108.69
CA VAL A 451 72.45 -24.45 -108.91
C VAL A 451 73.55 -23.79 -109.72
N THR A 452 73.16 -22.95 -110.68
CA THR A 452 74.12 -22.25 -111.56
C THR A 452 74.24 -20.80 -111.15
N PHE A 453 75.46 -20.41 -110.76
CA PHE A 453 75.82 -19.05 -110.43
C PHE A 453 76.43 -18.38 -111.66
N ASN A 454 75.77 -17.34 -112.18
CA ASN A 454 76.25 -16.58 -113.33
C ASN A 454 76.99 -15.33 -112.85
N PHE A 455 78.24 -15.19 -113.27
CA PHE A 455 79.11 -14.08 -112.92
C PHE A 455 79.40 -13.22 -114.15
N ILE A 456 79.26 -11.91 -113.97
CA ILE A 456 79.83 -10.91 -114.87
C ILE A 456 81.14 -10.44 -114.27
N ILE A 457 82.18 -10.54 -115.08
CA ILE A 457 83.54 -10.18 -114.68
C ILE A 457 83.98 -9.02 -115.57
N THR A 458 84.26 -7.88 -114.98
CA THR A 458 84.76 -6.69 -115.67
C THR A 458 86.20 -6.42 -115.25
N TYR A 459 87.08 -6.17 -116.22
CA TYR A 459 88.50 -5.88 -115.97
C TYR A 459 89.12 -5.06 -117.10
N LEU A 460 90.19 -4.32 -116.81
CA LEU A 460 90.98 -3.60 -117.83
C LEU A 460 92.11 -4.50 -118.36
N SER A 461 92.20 -4.65 -119.68
CA SER A 461 93.31 -5.37 -120.32
C SER A 461 94.65 -4.64 -120.14
N THR A 462 95.77 -5.31 -120.39
CA THR A 462 97.12 -4.68 -120.37
C THR A 462 97.28 -3.52 -121.37
N ALA A 463 96.35 -3.36 -122.32
CA ALA A 463 96.26 -2.23 -123.24
C ALA A 463 95.26 -1.14 -122.79
N ASN A 464 94.87 -1.13 -121.51
CA ASN A 464 93.87 -0.23 -120.91
C ASN A 464 92.49 -0.25 -121.60
N LYS A 465 92.08 -1.38 -122.18
CA LYS A 465 90.73 -1.57 -122.74
C LYS A 465 89.86 -2.32 -121.74
N LEU A 466 88.67 -1.79 -121.43
CA LEU A 466 87.71 -2.48 -120.57
C LEU A 466 87.17 -3.71 -121.32
N LEU A 467 87.28 -4.87 -120.67
CA LEU A 467 86.79 -6.15 -121.16
C LEU A 467 85.78 -6.73 -120.16
N THR A 468 84.77 -7.39 -120.68
CA THR A 468 83.75 -8.09 -119.90
C THR A 468 83.74 -9.56 -120.29
N LEU A 469 83.83 -10.44 -119.29
CA LEU A 469 83.69 -11.88 -119.42
C LEU A 469 82.43 -12.33 -118.67
N ARG A 470 81.70 -13.27 -119.26
CA ARG A 470 80.61 -13.97 -118.58
C ARG A 470 81.04 -15.41 -118.33
N ARG A 471 80.88 -15.86 -117.09
CA ARG A 471 81.23 -17.23 -116.67
C ARG A 471 80.21 -17.74 -115.68
N SER A 472 80.01 -19.04 -115.71
CA SER A 472 79.05 -19.71 -114.84
C SER A 472 79.77 -20.78 -114.02
N ILE A 473 79.44 -20.86 -112.74
CA ILE A 473 79.81 -21.96 -111.86
C ILE A 473 78.56 -22.76 -111.59
N VAL A 474 78.62 -24.07 -111.80
CA VAL A 474 77.59 -24.97 -111.30
C VAL A 474 78.05 -25.45 -109.92
N LEU A 475 77.29 -25.09 -108.88
CA LEU A 475 77.37 -25.77 -107.60
C LEU A 475 76.59 -27.07 -107.74
N GLY A 476 77.30 -28.18 -107.91
CA GLY A 476 76.69 -29.48 -108.15
C GLY A 476 75.74 -29.87 -107.02
N ALA A 477 74.74 -30.71 -107.34
CA ALA A 477 73.85 -31.22 -106.31
C ALA A 477 74.67 -31.88 -105.20
N ASN A 478 74.33 -31.64 -103.94
CA ASN A 478 75.06 -32.20 -102.79
C ASN A 478 76.46 -31.63 -102.52
N GLN A 479 76.79 -30.44 -103.04
CA GLN A 479 78.08 -29.79 -102.81
C GLN A 479 77.94 -28.53 -101.96
N LEU A 480 78.76 -28.40 -100.91
CA LEU A 480 78.77 -27.19 -100.08
C LEU A 480 79.44 -26.00 -100.78
N SER A 481 80.34 -26.26 -101.72
CA SER A 481 81.00 -25.22 -102.50
C SER A 481 81.47 -25.70 -103.89
N ALA A 482 81.61 -24.76 -104.82
CA ALA A 482 82.19 -24.96 -106.14
C ALA A 482 83.01 -23.72 -106.53
N SER A 483 84.08 -23.90 -107.30
CA SER A 483 84.94 -22.82 -107.73
C SER A 483 85.40 -22.96 -109.18
N LEU A 484 85.68 -21.82 -109.82
CA LEU A 484 86.16 -21.75 -111.19
C LEU A 484 87.32 -20.76 -111.28
N ILE A 485 88.45 -21.24 -111.80
CA ILE A 485 89.65 -20.44 -112.02
C ILE A 485 89.70 -20.01 -113.49
N LEU A 486 89.92 -18.72 -113.70
CA LEU A 486 89.92 -18.09 -115.02
C LEU A 486 91.17 -17.26 -115.18
N THR A 487 91.79 -17.31 -116.35
CA THR A 487 92.88 -16.38 -116.69
C THR A 487 92.30 -15.07 -117.18
N VAL A 488 92.60 -13.98 -116.47
CA VAL A 488 92.11 -12.63 -116.72
C VAL A 488 93.33 -11.73 -116.89
N GLY A 489 93.77 -11.55 -118.14
CA GLY A 489 95.03 -10.87 -118.50
C GLY A 489 94.96 -9.34 -118.38
N GLY A 490 94.79 -8.83 -117.16
CA GLY A 490 94.52 -7.41 -116.89
C GLY A 490 95.42 -6.75 -115.85
N VAL A 491 95.35 -5.42 -115.78
CA VAL A 491 96.10 -4.59 -114.82
C VAL A 491 95.63 -4.91 -113.40
N ASN A 492 96.56 -5.19 -112.48
CA ASN A 492 96.24 -5.55 -111.10
C ASN A 492 95.35 -4.51 -110.41
N GLY A 493 94.28 -4.95 -109.74
CA GLY A 493 93.38 -4.09 -108.96
C GLY A 493 92.20 -3.51 -109.74
N THR A 494 91.96 -3.95 -110.97
CA THR A 494 90.84 -3.49 -111.83
C THR A 494 89.78 -4.57 -112.05
N GLN A 495 89.94 -5.74 -111.43
CA GLN A 495 89.07 -6.91 -111.58
C GLN A 495 87.91 -6.83 -110.60
N HIS A 496 86.69 -6.82 -111.13
CA HIS A 496 85.46 -6.88 -110.35
C HIS A 496 84.59 -8.01 -110.87
N ALA A 497 84.02 -8.80 -109.96
CA ALA A 497 83.06 -9.83 -110.31
C ALA A 497 81.76 -9.61 -109.55
N GLU A 498 80.68 -9.41 -110.31
CA GLU A 498 79.34 -9.28 -109.78
C GLU A 498 78.51 -10.49 -110.17
N LEU A 499 77.70 -10.95 -109.22
CA LEU A 499 76.71 -11.97 -109.49
C LEU A 499 75.56 -11.33 -110.26
N GLU A 500 75.22 -11.88 -111.43
CA GLU A 500 74.06 -11.45 -112.21
C GLU A 500 72.79 -12.08 -111.60
N GLY A 501 72.54 -11.81 -110.31
CA GLY A 501 71.44 -12.35 -109.52
C GLY A 501 71.49 -13.88 -109.30
N PRO A 502 70.89 -14.39 -108.20
CA PRO A 502 70.74 -15.83 -108.01
C PRO A 502 69.69 -16.37 -108.98
N VAL A 503 70.06 -17.31 -109.84
CA VAL A 503 69.10 -18.11 -110.61
C VAL A 503 69.19 -19.53 -110.07
N GLN A 504 68.17 -19.93 -109.32
CA GLN A 504 67.92 -21.33 -108.99
C GLN A 504 67.63 -22.12 -110.26
#